data_AF-A0A081BK23-F1
#
_entry.id   AF-A0A081BK23-F1
#
_cell.length_a   1.000
_cell.length_b   1.000
_cell.length_c   1.000
_cell.angle_alpha   90.00
_cell.angle_beta   90.00
_cell.angle_gamma   90.00
#
_symmetry.space_group_name_H-M   'P 1'
#
loop_
_entity.id
_entity.type
_entity.pdbx_description
1 polymer ?
#
loop_
_entity_poly.entity_id
_entity_poly.type
_entity_poly.pdbx_seq_one_letter_code
_entity_poly.pdbx_strand_id
1 'polypeptide(L)' 'MTLIDDLRRVFKTSISYILKAVKIPRSTYYYTKQSQGRKYDDDQVIQAIDEIRQTDAKYTQKYGYRRITLVMHE' A
#
# COMPACT_ATOMS: atom_id res chain seq x y z
N MET A 1 -8.86 6.45 5.09
CA MET A 1 -9.99 5.49 5.11
C MET A 1 -11.09 5.97 6.08
N THR A 2 -11.64 7.16 5.85
CA THR A 2 -12.68 7.73 6.73
C THR A 2 -14.09 7.41 6.21
N LEU A 3 -14.31 7.56 4.90
CA LEU A 3 -15.60 7.33 4.24
C LEU A 3 -16.24 5.96 4.52
N ILE A 4 -15.47 4.87 4.45
CA ILE A 4 -16.02 3.51 4.64
C ILE A 4 -16.42 3.27 6.11
N ASP A 5 -15.62 3.80 7.04
CA ASP A 5 -15.91 3.69 8.47
C ASP A 5 -17.09 4.61 8.86
N ASP A 6 -17.25 5.76 8.21
CA ASP A 6 -18.40 6.65 8.35
C ASP A 6 -19.69 6.02 7.80
N LEU A 7 -19.64 5.43 6.60
CA LEU A 7 -20.76 4.66 6.04
C LEU A 7 -21.17 3.53 6.98
N ARG A 8 -20.20 2.86 7.60
CA ARG A 8 -20.48 1.81 8.59
C ARG A 8 -21.22 2.34 9.81
N ARG A 9 -20.83 3.52 10.30
CA ARG A 9 -21.47 4.16 11.45
C ARG A 9 -22.89 4.64 11.13
N VAL A 10 -23.10 5.24 9.96
CA VAL A 10 -24.41 5.76 9.53
C VAL A 10 -25.39 4.62 9.26
N PHE A 11 -25.00 3.65 8.44
CA PHE A 11 -25.88 2.57 8.01
C PHE A 11 -25.95 1.40 8.99
N LYS A 12 -25.14 1.40 10.05
CA LYS A 12 -25.08 0.33 11.08
C LYS A 12 -25.04 -1.08 10.51
N THR A 13 -24.41 -1.25 9.34
CA THR A 13 -24.41 -2.48 8.56
C THR A 13 -23.03 -3.12 8.57
N SER A 14 -22.96 -4.43 8.30
CA SER A 14 -21.66 -5.12 8.22
C SER A 14 -20.78 -4.51 7.13
N ILE A 15 -19.47 -4.41 7.40
CA ILE A 15 -18.46 -3.91 6.46
C ILE A 15 -18.50 -4.64 5.12
N SER A 16 -18.90 -5.91 5.13
CA SER A 16 -19.07 -6.75 3.93
C SER A 16 -20.00 -6.14 2.89
N TYR A 17 -21.16 -5.64 3.34
CA TYR A 17 -22.18 -5.10 2.46
C TYR A 17 -21.78 -3.74 1.92
N ILE A 18 -21.16 -2.93 2.78
CA ILE A 18 -20.63 -1.61 2.39
C ILE A 18 -19.57 -1.79 1.30
N LEU A 19 -18.59 -2.67 1.52
CA LEU A 19 -17.54 -2.96 0.55
C LEU A 19 -18.09 -3.49 -0.79
N LYS A 20 -19.13 -4.32 -0.76
CA LYS A 20 -19.84 -4.74 -1.99
C LYS A 20 -20.49 -3.54 -2.71
N ALA A 21 -21.15 -2.65 -1.97
CA ALA A 21 -21.83 -1.49 -2.55
C ALA A 21 -20.85 -0.50 -3.20
N VAL A 22 -19.71 -0.22 -2.56
CA VAL A 22 -18.63 0.62 -3.13
C VAL A 22 -17.70 -0.14 -4.08
N LYS A 23 -17.97 -1.42 -4.37
CA LYS A 23 -17.17 -2.29 -5.27
C LYS A 23 -15.68 -2.38 -4.89
N ILE A 24 -15.38 -2.39 -3.60
CA ILE A 24 -14.00 -2.53 -3.09
C ILE A 24 -13.81 -3.96 -2.57
N PRO A 25 -12.78 -4.71 -3.04
CA PRO A 25 -12.44 -6.01 -2.47
C PRO A 25 -12.05 -5.92 -0.99
N ARG A 26 -12.44 -6.94 -0.20
CA ARG A 26 -12.08 -7.00 1.23
C ARG A 26 -10.59 -6.95 1.46
N SER A 27 -9.81 -7.67 0.65
CA SER A 27 -8.35 -7.68 0.72
C SER A 27 -7.77 -6.28 0.58
N THR A 28 -8.24 -5.51 -0.40
CA THR A 28 -7.85 -4.12 -0.62
C THR A 28 -8.20 -3.22 0.58
N TYR A 29 -9.41 -3.36 1.14
CA TYR A 29 -9.81 -2.60 2.33
C TYR A 29 -8.90 -2.86 3.53
N TYR A 30 -8.63 -4.14 3.86
CA TYR A 30 -7.80 -4.46 5.02
C TYR A 30 -6.33 -4.12 4.79
N TYR A 31 -5.81 -4.31 3.58
CA TYR A 31 -4.45 -3.91 3.22
C TYR A 31 -4.23 -2.42 3.44
N THR A 32 -5.14 -1.59 2.91
CA THR A 32 -5.06 -0.13 3.04
C THR A 32 -5.38 0.36 4.45
N LYS A 33 -6.25 -0.32 5.19
CA LYS A 33 -6.52 0.01 6.60
C LYS A 33 -5.33 -0.32 7.51
N GLN A 34 -4.64 -1.43 7.25
CA GLN A 34 -3.47 -1.85 8.02
C GLN A 34 -2.21 -1.04 7.69
N SER A 35 -2.14 -0.43 6.49
CA SER A 35 -1.08 0.51 6.13
C SER A 35 -1.27 1.90 6.74
N GLN A 36 -2.50 2.33 7.04
CA GLN A 36 -2.76 3.62 7.69
C GLN A 36 -2.45 3.53 9.20
N GLY A 37 -1.24 3.93 9.58
CA GLY A 37 -0.82 4.06 10.99
C GLY A 37 0.48 3.32 11.33
N ARG A 38 1.04 2.55 10.40
CA ARG A 38 2.43 2.10 10.50
C ARG A 38 3.33 3.24 10.01
N LYS A 39 4.14 3.83 10.89
CA LYS A 39 5.47 4.29 10.46
C LYS A 39 6.19 3.02 10.02
N TYR A 40 6.54 2.90 8.74
CA TYR A 40 7.34 1.75 8.37
C TYR A 40 8.72 2.01 8.97
N ASP A 41 9.22 1.09 9.79
CA ASP A 41 10.64 1.11 10.16
C ASP A 41 11.52 1.00 8.88
N ASP A 42 10.92 0.42 7.84
CA ASP A 42 11.45 0.31 6.48
C ASP A 42 11.22 1.57 5.61
N ASP A 43 10.73 2.70 6.14
CA ASP A 43 10.51 3.93 5.36
C ASP A 43 11.81 4.37 4.65
N GLN A 44 12.96 4.20 5.31
CA GLN A 44 14.29 4.45 4.73
C GLN A 44 14.61 3.48 3.58
N VAL A 45 14.22 2.21 3.70
CA VAL A 45 14.44 1.19 2.67
C VAL A 45 13.56 1.46 1.46
N ILE A 46 12.29 1.82 1.67
CA ILE A 46 11.34 2.19 0.61
C ILE A 46 11.86 3.43 -0.12
N GLN A 47 12.33 4.44 0.61
CA GLN A 47 12.92 5.64 0.03
C GLN A 47 14.17 5.32 -0.81
N ALA A 48 15.09 4.51 -0.30
CA ALA A 48 16.29 4.10 -1.05
C ALA A 48 15.94 3.30 -2.33
N ILE A 49 14.91 2.44 -2.27
CA ILE A 49 14.41 1.72 -3.44
C ILE A 49 13.85 2.69 -4.50
N ASP A 50 13.09 3.70 -4.07
CA ASP A 50 12.50 4.69 -4.97
C ASP A 50 13.56 5.64 -5.54
N GLU A 51 14.60 5.97 -4.77
CA GLU A 51 15.77 6.72 -5.26
C GLU A 51 16.48 5.94 -6.37
N ILE A 52 16.85 4.67 -6.15
CA ILE A 52 17.50 3.81 -7.17
C ILE A 52 16.68 3.75 -8.47
N ARG A 53 15.35 3.70 -8.36
CA ARG A 53 14.45 3.70 -9.53
C ARG A 53 14.51 4.99 -10.35
N GLN A 54 14.75 6.12 -9.69
CA GLN A 54 14.80 7.44 -10.32
C GLN A 54 16.17 7.75 -10.91
N THR A 55 17.26 7.29 -10.30
CA THR A 55 18.63 7.56 -10.79
C THR A 55 19.09 6.64 -11.91
N ASP A 56 18.60 5.40 -11.98
CA ASP A 56 19.04 4.43 -12.99
C ASP A 56 17.89 4.01 -13.91
N ALA A 57 18.00 4.43 -15.18
CA ALA A 57 17.08 4.08 -16.27
C ALA A 57 16.86 2.56 -16.42
N LYS A 58 17.83 1.75 -16.00
CA LYS A 58 17.75 0.27 -15.97
C LYS A 58 16.72 -0.24 -14.98
N TYR A 59 16.38 0.53 -13.94
CA TYR A 59 15.42 0.13 -12.90
C TYR A 59 14.09 0.93 -12.95
N THR A 60 14.03 1.99 -13.74
CA THR A 60 12.83 2.84 -13.91
C THR A 60 11.64 2.09 -14.51
N GLN A 61 11.85 1.05 -15.32
CA GLN A 61 10.76 0.24 -15.90
C GLN A 61 10.43 -1.00 -15.06
N LYS A 62 9.56 -0.85 -14.05
CA LYS A 62 8.74 -1.96 -13.49
C LYS A 62 9.51 -3.25 -13.15
N TYR A 63 10.76 -3.16 -12.68
CA TYR A 63 11.54 -4.33 -12.29
C TYR A 63 11.21 -4.77 -10.85
N GLY A 64 11.24 -6.09 -10.61
CA GLY A 64 10.90 -6.70 -9.34
C GLY A 64 11.94 -6.47 -8.23
N TYR A 65 11.48 -6.39 -6.99
CA TYR A 65 12.24 -6.05 -5.79
C TYR A 65 13.58 -6.79 -5.62
N ARG A 66 13.68 -8.05 -6.09
CA ARG A 66 14.89 -8.89 -5.98
C ARG A 66 16.15 -8.28 -6.61
N ARG A 67 16.01 -7.47 -7.66
CA ARG A 67 17.18 -6.86 -8.33
C ARG A 67 17.63 -5.58 -7.63
N ILE A 68 16.69 -4.85 -7.02
CA ILE A 68 17.00 -3.63 -6.27
C ILE A 68 17.71 -3.99 -4.97
N THR A 69 17.29 -5.07 -4.30
CA THR A 69 17.96 -5.56 -3.09
C THR A 69 19.41 -5.98 -3.34
N LEU A 70 19.78 -6.43 -4.55
CA LEU A 70 21.18 -6.75 -4.87
C LEU A 70 22.06 -5.50 -4.89
N VAL A 71 21.54 -4.36 -5.36
CA VAL A 71 22.25 -3.08 -5.39
C VAL A 71 22.42 -2.50 -3.98
N MET A 72 21.46 -2.73 -3.08
CA MET A 72 21.54 -2.26 -1.69
C MET A 72 22.56 -3.04 -0.83
N HIS A 73 23.07 -4.17 -1.33
CA HIS A 73 24.06 -5.01 -0.64
C HIS A 73 25.51 -4.76 -1.08
N GLU A 74 25.73 -3.87 -2.05
CA GLU A 74 27.07 -3.38 -2.45
C GLU A 74 27.46 -2.13 -1.65
#